data_AF-A0A512NPK1-F1
#
_entry.id   AF-A0A512NPK1-F1
#
_cell.length_a   1.000
_cell.length_b   1.000
_cell.length_c   1.000
_cell.angle_alpha   90.00
_cell.angle_beta   90.00
_cell.angle_gamma   90.00
#
_symmetry.space_group_name_H-M   'P 1'
#
loop_
_entity.id
_entity.type
_entity.pdbx_description
1 polymer ?
#
loop_
_entity_poly.entity_id
_entity_poly.type
_entity_poly.pdbx_seq_one_letter_code
_entity_poly.pdbx_strand_id
1 'polypeptide(L)'
;MTVKFSDPKTMPHRVGYSQVAEVTKGKIVLIAGQVPHDTDDKLVGEGDFAAQVEQVFKNVDAAVRAAGGTMKDVVKINNTQWLR
;
A
#
# COMPACT_ATOMS: atom_id res chain seq x y z
N MET A 1 -13.76 4.68 8.97
CA MET A 1 -13.38 3.29 8.62
C MET A 1 -12.98 2.61 9.91
N THR A 2 -13.54 1.44 10.22
CA THR A 2 -13.20 0.71 11.44
C THR A 2 -12.47 -0.57 11.05
N VAL A 3 -11.16 -0.58 11.33
CA VAL A 3 -10.30 -1.75 11.14
C VAL A 3 -9.94 -2.32 12.50
N LYS A 4 -10.13 -3.61 12.67
CA LYS A 4 -9.69 -4.34 13.85
C LYS A 4 -8.49 -5.19 13.48
N PHE A 5 -7.37 -4.94 14.14
CA PHE A 5 -6.16 -5.74 14.00
C PHE A 5 -6.11 -6.82 15.08
N SER A 6 -5.64 -8.02 14.73
CA SER A 6 -5.46 -9.11 15.69
C SER A 6 -4.37 -10.10 15.29
N ASP A 7 -3.78 -10.74 16.30
CA ASP A 7 -2.78 -11.80 16.15
C ASP A 7 -3.29 -13.09 16.81
N PRO A 8 -3.86 -14.02 16.01
CA PRO A 8 -4.36 -15.28 16.54
C PRO A 8 -3.25 -16.11 17.20
N LYS A 9 -3.57 -16.79 18.31
CA LYS A 9 -2.62 -17.67 19.02
C LYS A 9 -2.10 -18.84 18.17
N THR A 10 -2.78 -19.17 17.08
CA THR A 10 -2.39 -20.20 16.11
C THR A 10 -1.33 -19.72 15.11
N MET A 11 -0.88 -18.46 15.21
CA MET A 11 0.10 -17.85 14.32
C MET A 11 1.29 -17.26 15.10
N PRO A 12 2.46 -17.10 14.47
CA PRO A 12 3.60 -16.43 15.10
C PRO A 12 3.27 -14.99 15.47
N HIS A 13 3.77 -14.54 16.63
CA HIS A 13 3.78 -13.12 16.97
C HIS A 13 4.77 -12.37 16.07
N ARG A 14 4.41 -11.14 15.69
CA ARG A 14 5.18 -10.32 14.76
C ARG A 14 5.30 -8.90 15.31
N VAL A 15 6.48 -8.31 15.11
CA VAL A 15 6.75 -6.91 15.45
C VAL A 15 6.62 -6.10 14.16
N GLY A 16 5.82 -5.05 14.19
CA GLY A 16 5.65 -4.12 13.07
C GLY A 16 4.44 -4.37 12.16
N TYR A 17 3.73 -5.49 12.31
CA TYR A 17 2.45 -5.73 11.63
C TYR A 17 1.57 -6.74 12.39
N SER A 18 0.26 -6.72 12.15
CA SER A 18 -0.68 -7.72 12.67
C SER A 18 -1.01 -8.76 11.61
N GLN A 19 -1.22 -10.01 12.03
CA GLN A 19 -1.52 -11.13 11.13
C GLN A 19 -2.88 -10.99 10.45
N VAL A 20 -3.85 -10.38 11.12
CA VAL A 20 -5.22 -10.22 10.62
C VAL A 20 -5.67 -8.76 10.75
N ALA A 21 -6.29 -8.26 9.68
CA ALA A 21 -7.00 -6.97 9.64
C ALA A 21 -8.43 -7.20 9.18
N GLU A 22 -9.41 -6.88 10.02
CA GLU A 22 -10.84 -7.00 9.73
C GLU A 22 -11.44 -5.61 9.50
N VAL A 23 -11.97 -5.37 8.30
CA VAL A 23 -12.69 -4.12 7.99
C VAL A 23 -14.18 -4.33 8.23
N THR A 24 -14.70 -3.76 9.32
CA THR A 24 -16.08 -4.02 9.76
C THR A 24 -17.08 -3.00 9.23
N LYS A 25 -16.63 -1.75 8.98
CA LYS A 25 -17.43 -0.67 8.39
C LYS A 25 -16.53 0.33 7.64
N GLY A 26 -16.97 0.76 6.47
CA GLY A 26 -16.34 1.85 5.71
C GLY A 26 -16.24 1.58 4.21
N LYS A 27 -15.48 2.44 3.54
CA LYS A 27 -15.15 2.36 2.12
C LYS A 27 -13.84 1.58 1.96
N ILE A 28 -13.83 0.56 1.10
CA ILE A 28 -12.60 -0.12 0.65
C ILE A 28 -12.23 0.44 -0.72
N VAL A 29 -10.97 0.85 -0.86
CA VAL A 29 -10.43 1.34 -2.13
C VAL A 29 -9.30 0.42 -2.55
N LEU A 30 -9.41 -0.14 -3.76
CA LEU A 30 -8.38 -0.98 -4.34
C LEU A 30 -7.56 -0.14 -5.30
N ILE A 31 -6.28 0.06 -4.99
CA ILE A 31 -5.33 0.83 -5.79
C ILE A 31 -4.51 -0.16 -6.62
N ALA A 32 -4.36 0.11 -7.92
CA ALA A 32 -3.54 -0.72 -8.80
C ALA A 32 -2.06 -0.71 -8.36
N GLY A 33 -1.29 -1.71 -8.79
CA GLY A 33 0.16 -1.72 -8.56
C GLY A 33 0.80 -0.45 -9.11
N GLN A 34 1.54 0.26 -8.27
CA GLN A 34 2.26 1.48 -8.64
C GLN A 34 3.66 1.13 -9.13
N VAL A 35 4.16 1.89 -10.09
CA VAL A 35 5.47 1.73 -10.75
C VAL A 35 6.31 3.00 -10.56
N PRO A 36 7.64 2.94 -10.70
CA PRO A 36 8.51 4.10 -10.46
C PRO A 36 8.50 5.11 -11.63
N HIS A 37 7.33 5.42 -12.17
CA HIS A 37 7.15 6.48 -13.17
C HIS A 37 6.64 7.76 -12.48
N ASP A 38 7.06 8.92 -12.99
CA ASP A 38 6.51 10.21 -12.59
C ASP A 38 5.18 10.52 -13.31
N THR A 39 4.66 11.74 -13.16
CA THR A 39 3.41 12.18 -13.79
C THR A 39 3.51 12.34 -15.31
N ASP A 40 4.74 12.41 -15.86
CA ASP A 40 5.02 12.49 -17.28
C ASP A 40 5.34 11.09 -17.89
N ASP A 41 5.09 10.02 -17.13
CA ASP A 41 5.37 8.63 -17.49
C ASP A 41 6.87 8.32 -17.70
N LYS A 42 7.76 9.07 -17.02
CA LYS A 42 9.21 8.84 -17.10
C LYS A 42 9.71 8.03 -15.92
N LEU A 43 10.61 7.09 -16.20
CA LEU A 43 11.25 6.28 -15.17
C LEU A 43 12.08 7.15 -14.24
N VAL A 44 11.82 7.06 -12.94
CA VAL A 44 12.57 7.71 -11.88
C VAL A 44 13.56 6.71 -11.27
N GLY A 45 14.83 7.10 -11.12
CA GLY A 45 15.84 6.25 -10.47
C GLY A 45 16.37 5.14 -11.38
N GLU A 46 16.67 5.44 -12.65
CA GLU A 46 17.34 4.47 -13.52
C GLU A 46 18.66 3.98 -12.90
N GLY A 47 18.81 2.66 -12.77
CA GLY A 47 19.95 2.04 -12.08
C GLY A 47 19.95 2.16 -10.55
N ASP A 48 18.98 2.86 -9.95
CA ASP A 48 18.85 3.06 -8.51
C ASP A 48 17.54 2.48 -7.98
N PHE A 49 17.65 1.30 -7.37
CA PHE A 49 16.49 0.61 -6.78
C PHE A 49 15.87 1.38 -5.61
N ALA A 50 16.68 2.08 -4.80
CA ALA A 50 16.15 2.82 -3.66
C ALA A 50 15.31 4.01 -4.13
N ALA A 51 15.79 4.75 -5.13
CA ALA A 51 15.05 5.84 -5.75
C ALA A 51 13.74 5.35 -6.41
N GLN A 52 13.77 4.18 -7.06
CA GLN A 52 12.56 3.56 -7.62
C GLN A 52 11.54 3.21 -6.54
N VAL A 53 11.97 2.58 -5.44
CA VAL A 53 11.08 2.25 -4.32
C VAL A 53 10.46 3.51 -3.72
N GLU A 54 11.24 4.57 -3.53
CA GLU A 54 10.72 5.85 -3.05
C GLU A 54 9.65 6.42 -3.98
N GLN A 55 9.88 6.37 -5.30
CA GLN A 55 8.90 6.83 -6.28
C GLN A 55 7.60 6.00 -6.24
N VAL A 56 7.70 4.67 -6.11
CA VAL A 56 6.53 3.80 -5.96
C VAL A 56 5.70 4.21 -4.74
N PHE A 57 6.32 4.48 -3.59
CA PHE A 57 5.60 4.90 -2.39
C PHE A 57 5.01 6.32 -2.51
N LYS A 58 5.66 7.23 -3.23
CA LYS A 58 5.07 8.55 -3.57
C LYS A 58 3.78 8.38 -4.39
N ASN A 59 3.80 7.49 -5.38
CA ASN A 59 2.64 7.20 -6.21
C ASN A 59 1.51 6.54 -5.40
N VAL A 60 1.85 5.65 -4.45
CA VAL A 60 0.86 5.07 -3.51
C VAL A 60 0.24 6.15 -2.63
N ASP A 61 1.04 7.04 -2.01
CA ASP A 61 0.52 8.14 -1.18
C ASP A 61 -0.41 9.06 -1.99
N ALA A 62 -0.03 9.41 -3.21
CA ALA A 62 -0.86 10.22 -4.11
C ALA A 62 -2.21 9.55 -4.41
N ALA A 63 -2.22 8.24 -4.71
CA ALA A 63 -3.44 7.49 -4.98
C ALA A 63 -4.35 7.38 -3.74
N VAL A 64 -3.77 7.17 -2.56
CA VAL A 64 -4.51 7.13 -1.29
C VAL A 64 -5.14 8.48 -0.97
N ARG A 65 -4.39 9.57 -1.17
CA ARG A 65 -4.89 10.94 -0.98
C ARG A 65 -6.00 11.28 -1.98
N ALA A 66 -5.86 10.90 -3.24
CA ALA A 66 -6.90 11.09 -4.26
C ALA A 66 -8.20 10.37 -3.88
N ALA A 67 -8.12 9.25 -3.16
CA ALA A 67 -9.27 8.54 -2.63
C ALA A 67 -9.87 9.14 -1.33
N GLY A 68 -9.27 10.23 -0.82
CA GLY A 68 -9.66 10.93 0.40
C GLY A 68 -9.14 10.29 1.69
N GLY A 69 -8.08 9.47 1.61
CA GLY A 69 -7.45 8.81 2.76
C GLY A 69 -6.04 9.32 3.05
N THR A 70 -5.36 8.62 3.96
CA THR A 70 -3.96 8.82 4.32
C THR A 70 -3.23 7.47 4.36
N MET A 71 -1.90 7.47 4.38
CA MET A 71 -1.11 6.22 4.50
C MET A 71 -1.43 5.41 5.77
N LYS A 72 -2.04 6.02 6.79
CA LYS A 72 -2.51 5.30 8.00
C LYS A 72 -3.73 4.42 7.74
N ASP A 73 -4.44 4.65 6.64
CA ASP A 73 -5.62 3.87 6.22
C ASP A 73 -5.24 2.64 5.38
N VAL A 74 -3.96 2.49 5.01
CA VAL A 74 -3.45 1.35 4.25
C VAL A 74 -3.32 0.13 5.18
N VAL A 75 -4.16 -0.88 4.93
CA VAL A 75 -4.20 -2.11 5.74
C VAL A 75 -3.42 -3.28 5.15
N LYS A 76 -3.13 -3.23 3.84
CA LYS A 76 -2.43 -4.30 3.11
C LYS A 76 -1.74 -3.73 1.87
N ILE A 77 -0.52 -4.20 1.62
CA ILE A 77 0.24 -3.95 0.39
C ILE A 77 0.56 -5.30 -0.25
N ASN A 78 0.41 -5.39 -1.57
CA ASN A 78 0.82 -6.54 -2.37
C ASN A 78 2.00 -6.15 -3.26
N ASN A 79 2.77 -7.13 -3.70
CA ASN A 79 3.91 -6.97 -4.60
C ASN A 79 3.55 -7.22 -6.09
N THR A 80 2.26 -7.40 -6.41
CA THR A 80 1.81 -7.76 -7.77
C THR A 80 0.97 -6.66 -8.40
N GLN A 81 1.24 -6.40 -9.69
CA GLN A 81 0.43 -5.53 -10.53
C GLN A 81 -0.54 -6.39 -11.35
N TRP A 82 -1.80 -5.95 -11.45
CA TRP A 82 -2.80 -6.65 -12.26
C TRP A 82 -2.70 -6.15 -13.70
N LEU A 83 -2.53 -7.08 -14.65
CA LEU A 83 -2.81 -6.82 -16.06
C LEU A 83 -4.32 -6.95 -16.23
N ARG A 84 -4.95 -5.94 -16.84
CA ARG A 84 -6.31 -6.07 -17.33
C ARG A 84 -6.26 -6.77 -18.69
#